data_AF-A0A7C2R366-F1
#
_entry.id   AF-A0A7C2R366-F1
#
_cell.length_a   1.000
_cell.length_b   1.000
_cell.length_c   1.000
_cell.angle_alpha   90.00
_cell.angle_beta   90.00
_cell.angle_gamma   90.00
#
_symmetry.space_group_name_H-M   'P 1'
#
loop_
_entity.id
_entity.type
_entity.pdbx_description
1 polymer ?
#
loop_
_entity_poly.entity_id
_entity_poly.type
_entity_poly.pdbx_seq_one_letter_code
_entity_poly.pdbx_strand_id
1 'polypeptide(L)' 'FTIRRGDRIAQLVIAPVVTAVFNQVNELSETIRADGGFGSTGV' A
#
# COMPACT_ATOMS: atom_id res chain seq x y z
N PHE A 1 23.57 4.15 -17.60
CA PHE A 1 23.48 2.77 -18.15
C PHE A 1 22.65 2.82 -19.42
N THR A 2 22.90 1.93 -20.40
CA THR A 2 22.16 1.93 -21.68
C THR A 2 21.17 0.77 -21.72
N ILE A 3 19.88 1.07 -21.91
CA ILE A 3 18.82 0.09 -22.16
C ILE A 3 18.75 -0.17 -23.66
N ARG A 4 18.65 -1.44 -24.06
CA ARG A 4 18.51 -1.88 -25.44
C ARG A 4 17.11 -2.43 -25.69
N ARG A 5 16.71 -2.46 -26.96
CA ARG A 5 15.46 -3.11 -27.36
C ARG A 5 15.52 -4.59 -26.99
N GLY A 6 14.54 -5.06 -26.21
CA GLY A 6 14.46 -6.45 -25.73
C GLY A 6 14.93 -6.68 -24.29
N ASP A 7 15.55 -5.67 -23.65
CA ASP A 7 15.98 -5.81 -22.25
C ASP A 7 14.78 -5.91 -21.31
N ARG A 8 14.81 -6.87 -20.39
CA ARG A 8 13.84 -6.98 -19.29
C ARG A 8 14.24 -6.00 -18.20
N ILE A 9 13.46 -4.93 -18.05
CA ILE A 9 13.76 -3.82 -17.11
C ILE A 9 12.72 -3.69 -15.98
N ALA A 10 11.70 -4.54 -15.98
CA ALA A 10 10.63 -4.60 -14.99
C ALA A 10 9.91 -5.96 -15.07
N GLN A 11 8.98 -6.18 -14.16
CA GLN A 11 8.12 -7.37 -14.12
C GLN A 11 6.68 -6.98 -13.79
N LEU A 12 5.72 -7.68 -14.40
CA LEU A 12 4.30 -7.50 -14.13
C LEU A 12 3.88 -8.35 -12.93
N VAL A 13 3.08 -7.79 -12.04
CA VAL A 13 2.38 -8.52 -10.98
C VAL A 13 0.89 -8.28 -11.14
N ILE A 14 0.13 -9.37 -11.28
CA ILE A 14 -1.33 -9.33 -11.31
C ILE A 14 -1.83 -9.77 -9.94
N ALA A 15 -2.53 -8.89 -9.24
CA ALA A 15 -3.10 -9.15 -7.93
C ALA A 15 -4.56 -8.67 -7.88
N PRO A 16 -5.44 -9.36 -7.13
CA PRO A 16 -6.81 -8.91 -6.93
C PRO A 16 -6.82 -7.58 -6.17
N VAL A 17 -7.73 -6.70 -6.55
CA VAL A 17 -7.98 -5.43 -5.84
C VAL A 17 -9.47 -5.26 -5.61
N VAL A 18 -9.81 -4.58 -4.52
CA VAL A 18 -11.19 -4.20 -4.20
C VAL A 18 -11.33 -2.70 -4.42
N THR A 19 -12.42 -2.29 -5.06
CA THR A 19 -12.81 -0.88 -5.16
C THR A 19 -13.71 -0.53 -3.98
N ALA A 20 -13.23 0.34 -3.09
CA ALA A 20 -13.99 0.77 -1.93
C ALA A 20 -14.99 1.88 -2.28
N VAL A 21 -16.11 1.91 -1.56
CA VAL A 21 -17.03 3.05 -1.50
C VAL A 21 -16.85 3.72 -0.15
N PHE A 22 -16.52 5.00 -0.14
CA PHE A 22 -16.33 5.73 1.11
C PHE A 22 -17.67 5.97 1.82
N ASN A 23 -17.69 5.68 3.12
CA ASN A 23 -18.78 6.04 4.01
C ASN A 23 -18.29 7.09 5.00
N GLN A 24 -18.82 8.31 4.92
CA GLN A 24 -18.40 9.41 5.78
C GLN A 24 -19.00 9.24 7.18
N VAL A 25 -18.15 9.38 8.20
CA VAL A 25 -18.53 9.32 9.63
C VAL A 25 -17.79 10.44 10.38
N ASN A 26 -18.32 10.84 11.53
CA ASN A 26 -17.69 11.87 12.35
C ASN A 26 -16.40 11.36 13.02
N GLU A 27 -16.40 10.10 13.47
CA GLU A 27 -15.31 9.47 14.20
C GLU A 27 -15.18 7.98 13.84
N LEU A 28 -13.95 7.47 13.88
CA LEU A 28 -13.64 6.03 13.70
C LEU A 28 -13.51 5.35 15.06
N SER A 29 -13.74 4.04 15.12
CA SER A 29 -13.51 3.26 16.33
C SER A 29 -12.03 3.18 16.69
N GLU A 30 -11.71 3.23 17.98
CA GLU A 30 -10.35 3.06 18.48
C GLU A 30 -9.81 1.64 18.23
N THR A 31 -8.49 1.53 18.12
CA THR A 31 -7.78 0.24 18.04
C THR A 31 -6.48 0.31 18.85
N ILE A 32 -5.94 -0.85 19.25
CA ILE A 32 -4.65 -0.93 19.97
C ILE A 32 -3.51 -0.25 19.20
N ARG A 33 -3.54 -0.28 17.86
CA ARG A 33 -2.52 0.34 17.02
C ARG A 33 -2.64 1.87 17.00
N ALA A 34 -3.86 2.41 17.13
CA ALA A 34 -4.17 3.82 17.01
C ALA A 34 -3.40 4.48 15.83
N ASP A 35 -2.73 5.60 16.09
CA ASP A 35 -1.96 6.36 15.09
C ASP A 35 -0.56 5.79 14.83
N GLY A 36 -0.26 4.58 15.32
CA GLY A 36 1.04 3.92 15.17
C GLY A 36 1.42 3.68 13.71
N GLY A 37 2.47 4.34 13.24
CA GLY A 37 3.10 4.18 11.92
C GLY A 37 4.61 4.34 11.98
N PHE A 38 5.29 4.32 10.82
CA PHE A 38 6.72 4.66 10.70
C PHE A 38 7.65 3.86 11.63
N GLY A 39 7.48 2.54 11.72
CA GLY A 39 8.29 1.72 12.61
C GLY A 39 7.90 1.85 14.09
N SER A 40 6.63 2.18 14.39
CA SER A 40 6.10 2.32 15.75
C SER A 40 6.26 1.08 16.64
N THR A 41 6.57 -0.08 16.06
CA THR A 41 6.83 -1.33 16.77
C THR A 41 8.31 -1.54 17.13
N GLY A 42 9.19 -0.63 16.71
CA GLY A 42 10.64 -0.80 16.86
C GLY A 42 11.23 -1.86 15.94
N VAL A 43 12.46 -2.29 16.27
CA VAL A 43 13.22 -3.38 15.65
C VAL A 43 13.22 -4.59 16.58
#